data_AF-A0A383BZ67-F1
#
_entry.id   AF-A0A383BZ67-F1
#
_cell.length_a   1.000
_cell.length_b   1.000
_cell.length_c   1.000
_cell.angle_alpha   90.00
_cell.angle_beta   90.00
_cell.angle_gamma   90.00
#
_symmetry.space_group_name_H-M   'P 1'
#
loop_
_entity.id
_entity.type
_entity.pdbx_description
1 polymer ?
#
loop_
_entity_poly.entity_id
_entity_poly.type
_entity_poly.pdbx_seq_one_letter_code
_entity_poly.pdbx_strand_id
1 'polypeptide(L)'
;FVPVLDGRRGFFYGALFRRTGEERPAREAEDQVATLEELAGVLRGPAWLLGGGADEFLRGLENAGGDRAADFRRGPVEWDRPRASILAALSREALAESSFDQEVIHSLKPSYLRPSEPELVLARKLAGKGR
;
A
#
# COMPACT_ATOMS: atom_id res chain seq x y z
N PHE A 1 -3.19 -10.63 0.34
CA PHE A 1 -2.76 -9.89 -0.86
C PHE A 1 -2.18 -8.56 -0.42
N VAL A 2 -1.36 -7.97 -1.27
CA VAL A 2 -0.65 -6.72 -0.99
C VAL A 2 -0.86 -5.80 -2.20
N PRO A 3 -1.64 -4.72 -2.07
CA PRO A 3 -1.57 -3.64 -3.04
C PRO A 3 -0.19 -3.00 -2.94
N VAL A 4 0.48 -2.82 -4.07
CA VAL A 4 1.77 -2.14 -4.19
C VAL A 4 1.63 -1.05 -5.26
N LEU A 5 1.84 0.19 -4.85
CA LEU A 5 1.84 1.34 -5.74
C LEU A 5 3.23 1.97 -5.78
N ASP A 6 3.65 2.41 -6.96
CA ASP A 6 4.90 3.16 -7.12
C ASP A 6 4.80 4.52 -6.41
N GLY A 7 5.63 4.71 -5.38
CA GLY A 7 5.75 5.95 -4.63
C GLY A 7 6.75 6.95 -5.24
N ARG A 8 7.43 6.55 -6.32
CA ARG A 8 8.56 7.18 -6.99
C ARG A 8 9.80 7.27 -6.12
N ARG A 9 10.96 7.50 -6.76
CA ARG A 9 12.27 7.67 -6.08
C ARG A 9 12.63 6.49 -5.16
N GLY A 10 12.26 5.26 -5.55
CA GLY A 10 12.59 4.04 -4.81
C GLY A 10 11.69 3.75 -3.60
N PHE A 11 10.55 4.45 -3.47
CA PHE A 11 9.54 4.18 -2.45
C PHE A 11 8.34 3.45 -3.04
N PHE A 12 7.70 2.64 -2.21
CA PHE A 12 6.46 1.94 -2.52
C PHE A 12 5.42 2.23 -1.45
N TYR A 13 4.18 2.43 -1.88
CA TYR A 13 3.04 2.35 -0.96
C TYR A 13 2.58 0.90 -0.90
N GLY A 14 2.30 0.40 0.31
CA GLY A 14 1.75 -0.93 0.47
C GLY A 14 1.04 -1.14 1.80
N ALA A 15 0.29 -2.23 1.86
CA ALA A 15 -0.43 -2.72 3.03
C ALA A 15 -0.60 -4.24 2.91
N LEU A 16 -0.89 -4.93 4.01
CA LEU A 16 -1.10 -6.38 4.00
C LEU A 16 -2.54 -6.72 4.37
N PHE A 17 -3.19 -7.49 3.50
CA PHE A 17 -4.56 -7.97 3.71
C PHE A 17 -4.63 -9.49 3.66
N ARG A 18 -5.46 -10.09 4.50
CA ARG A 18 -5.80 -11.51 4.48
C ARG A 18 -7.27 -11.74 4.29
N ARG A 19 -7.60 -12.78 3.53
CA ARG A 19 -8.97 -13.20 3.36
C ARG A 19 -9.34 -14.09 4.55
N THR A 20 -10.33 -13.66 5.32
CA THR A 20 -10.78 -14.32 6.56
C THR A 20 -12.10 -15.09 6.38
N GLY A 21 -12.63 -15.15 5.16
CA GLY A 21 -13.95 -15.73 4.87
C GLY A 21 -15.11 -14.75 5.02
N GLU A 22 -14.86 -13.58 5.61
CA GLU A 22 -15.77 -12.44 5.68
C GLU A 22 -15.84 -11.66 4.36
N GLU A 23 -16.81 -10.74 4.26
CA GLU A 23 -16.99 -9.88 3.08
C GLU A 23 -15.82 -8.92 2.88
N ARG A 24 -15.23 -8.41 3.97
CA ARG A 24 -14.05 -7.55 3.95
C ARG A 24 -12.81 -8.35 4.37
N PRO A 25 -11.68 -8.22 3.66
CA PRO A 25 -10.44 -8.84 4.10
C PRO A 25 -9.91 -8.15 5.36
N ALA A 26 -9.35 -8.94 6.28
CA ALA A 26 -8.68 -8.40 7.46
C ALA A 26 -7.39 -7.70 7.07
N ARG A 27 -7.16 -6.53 7.67
CA ARG A 27 -5.92 -5.77 7.52
C ARG A 27 -4.91 -6.25 8.57
N GLU A 28 -3.79 -6.81 8.11
CA GLU A 28 -2.70 -7.28 8.98
C GLU A 28 -1.55 -6.26 9.11
N ALA A 29 -1.41 -5.38 8.12
CA ALA A 29 -0.51 -4.24 8.18
C ALA A 29 -1.19 -2.99 7.62
N GLU A 30 -1.00 -1.87 8.30
CA GLU A 30 -1.53 -0.57 7.92
C GLU A 30 -0.93 -0.05 6.61
N ASP A 31 -1.61 0.94 6.03
CA ASP A 31 -1.11 1.62 4.85
C ASP A 31 0.19 2.37 5.19
N GLN A 32 1.24 2.10 4.43
CA GLN A 32 2.55 2.70 4.67
C GLN A 32 3.25 3.04 3.36
N VAL A 33 4.21 3.97 3.44
CA VAL A 33 5.22 4.17 2.41
C VAL A 33 6.57 3.74 2.96
N ALA A 34 7.34 3.01 2.16
CA ALA A 34 8.62 2.50 2.59
C ALA A 34 9.51 2.19 1.39
N THR A 35 10.81 2.02 1.63
CA THR A 35 11.70 1.44 0.63
C THR A 35 11.36 -0.03 0.38
N LEU A 36 11.90 -0.60 -0.69
CA LEU A 36 11.76 -2.03 -1.02
C LEU A 36 12.06 -2.93 0.18
N GLU A 37 13.21 -2.72 0.83
CA GLU A 37 13.70 -3.56 1.93
C GLU A 37 12.80 -3.46 3.17
N GLU A 38 12.44 -2.24 3.55
CA GLU A 38 11.55 -1.96 4.68
C GLU A 38 10.16 -2.56 4.44
N LEU A 39 9.57 -2.31 3.28
CA LEU A 39 8.25 -2.83 2.94
C LEU A 39 8.24 -4.36 2.93
N ALA A 40 9.26 -4.98 2.34
CA ALA A 40 9.41 -6.45 2.34
C ALA A 40 9.65 -7.04 3.74
N GLY A 41 10.15 -6.26 4.71
CA GLY A 41 10.28 -6.69 6.10
C GLY A 41 8.95 -6.72 6.86
N VAL A 42 8.03 -5.82 6.50
CA VAL A 42 6.70 -5.72 7.12
C VAL A 42 5.72 -6.70 6.49
N LEU A 43 5.80 -6.89 5.16
CA LEU A 43 4.96 -7.83 4.43
C LEU A 43 5.44 -9.26 4.66
N ARG A 44 4.81 -9.99 5.58
CA ARG A 44 5.23 -11.36 5.93
C ARG A 44 4.40 -12.41 5.22
N GLY A 45 5.09 -13.45 4.76
CA GLY A 45 4.51 -14.71 4.27
C GLY A 45 3.82 -14.61 2.91
N PRO A 46 3.35 -15.74 2.37
CA PRO A 46 2.97 -15.82 0.97
C PRO A 46 1.82 -14.88 0.60
N ALA A 47 1.96 -14.08 -0.46
CA ALA A 47 0.94 -13.13 -0.85
C ALA A 47 0.93 -12.83 -2.36
N TRP A 48 -0.27 -12.57 -2.87
CA TRP A 48 -0.47 -11.98 -4.18
C TRP A 48 -0.20 -10.48 -4.13
N LEU A 49 0.69 -9.98 -5.00
CA LEU A 49 0.95 -8.57 -5.22
C LEU A 49 0.07 -8.05 -6.36
N LEU A 50 -0.48 -6.85 -6.18
CA LEU A 50 -1.33 -6.20 -7.19
C LEU A 50 -1.07 -4.69 -7.21
N GLY A 51 -1.38 -4.03 -8.31
CA GLY A 51 -1.18 -2.59 -8.46
C GLY A 51 0.03 -2.24 -9.32
N GLY A 52 0.09 -0.98 -9.76
CA GLY A 52 1.06 -0.52 -10.74
C GLY A 52 2.53 -0.58 -10.30
N GLY A 53 2.81 -0.75 -9.01
CA GLY A 53 4.17 -0.93 -8.48
C GLY A 53 4.59 -2.40 -8.31
N ALA A 54 3.70 -3.37 -8.53
CA ALA A 54 3.94 -4.78 -8.20
C ALA A 54 5.11 -5.40 -8.98
N ASP A 55 5.22 -5.12 -10.28
CA ASP A 55 6.26 -5.70 -11.14
C ASP A 55 7.65 -5.12 -10.85
N GLU A 56 7.72 -3.84 -10.49
CA GLU A 56 8.98 -3.21 -10.06
C GLU A 56 9.40 -3.73 -8.68
N PHE A 57 8.44 -3.88 -7.76
CA PHE A 57 8.71 -4.43 -6.43
C PHE A 57 9.25 -5.86 -6.50
N LEU A 58 8.63 -6.75 -7.29
CA LEU A 58 9.12 -8.13 -7.47
C LEU A 58 10.52 -8.18 -8.06
N ARG A 59 10.75 -7.45 -9.16
CA ARG A 59 12.09 -7.36 -9.76
C ARG A 59 13.12 -6.82 -8.78
N GLY A 60 12.74 -5.86 -7.95
CA GLY A 60 13.56 -5.35 -6.86
C GLY A 60 13.96 -6.46 -5.88
N LEU A 61 13.00 -7.27 -5.42
CA LEU A 61 13.26 -8.39 -4.50
C LEU A 61 14.16 -9.46 -5.13
N GLU A 62 13.91 -9.82 -6.38
CA GLU A 62 14.72 -10.79 -7.13
C GLU A 62 16.16 -10.31 -7.27
N ASN A 63 16.35 -9.04 -7.64
CA ASN A 63 17.68 -8.43 -7.78
C ASN A 63 18.42 -8.29 -6.45
N ALA A 64 17.72 -8.16 -5.33
CA ALA A 64 18.32 -8.14 -4.00
C ALA A 64 18.86 -9.51 -3.56
N GLY A 65 18.60 -10.59 -4.32
CA GLY A 65 19.17 -11.92 -4.10
C GLY A 65 18.66 -12.64 -2.87
N GLY A 66 17.51 -12.23 -2.31
CA GLY A 66 16.92 -12.82 -1.11
C GLY A 66 15.80 -13.83 -1.41
N ASP A 67 15.68 -14.87 -0.59
CA ASP A 67 14.60 -15.88 -0.66
C ASP A 67 13.19 -15.28 -0.53
N ARG A 68 13.06 -14.04 -0.06
CA ARG A 68 11.77 -13.36 0.14
C ARG A 68 10.96 -13.19 -1.15
N ALA A 69 11.60 -13.16 -2.33
CA ALA A 69 10.88 -13.08 -3.59
C ALA A 69 9.93 -14.29 -3.78
N ALA A 70 10.28 -15.47 -3.24
CA ALA A 70 9.50 -16.69 -3.37
C ALA A 70 8.14 -16.66 -2.63
N ASP A 71 8.02 -15.80 -1.61
CA ASP A 71 6.75 -15.60 -0.89
C ASP A 71 5.74 -14.82 -1.73
N PHE A 72 6.20 -14.02 -2.69
CA PHE A 72 5.34 -13.13 -3.43
C PHE A 72 5.02 -13.67 -4.81
N ARG A 73 3.76 -13.54 -5.20
CA ARG A 73 3.31 -13.87 -6.55
C ARG A 73 2.61 -12.70 -7.18
N ARG A 74 2.88 -12.46 -8.46
CA ARG A 74 2.18 -11.43 -9.21
C ARG A 74 0.73 -11.82 -9.45
N GLY A 75 -0.21 -11.02 -8.97
CA GLY A 75 -1.64 -11.18 -9.30
C GLY A 75 -1.92 -10.80 -10.76
N PRO A 76 -3.06 -11.25 -11.34
CA PRO A 76 -3.50 -10.82 -12.66
C PRO A 76 -3.55 -9.29 -12.83
N VAL A 77 -3.18 -8.80 -14.01
CA VAL A 77 -3.09 -7.37 -14.33
C VAL A 77 -4.45 -6.66 -14.19
N GLU A 78 -5.55 -7.39 -14.38
CA GLU A 78 -6.92 -6.89 -14.22
C GLU A 78 -7.30 -6.56 -12.77
N TRP A 79 -6.40 -6.85 -11.81
CA TRP A 79 -6.54 -6.49 -10.40
C TRP A 79 -5.77 -5.23 -10.02
N ASP A 80 -4.96 -4.66 -10.92
CA ASP A 80 -4.13 -3.50 -10.62
C ASP A 80 -4.93 -2.21 -10.47
N ARG A 81 -6.16 -2.20 -10.98
CA ARG A 81 -7.07 -1.07 -10.92
C ARG A 81 -8.25 -1.39 -10.02
N PRO A 82 -8.63 -0.47 -9.12
CA PRO A 82 -9.84 -0.63 -8.34
C PRO A 82 -11.04 -0.71 -9.29
N ARG A 83 -11.90 -1.70 -9.09
CA ARG A 83 -13.12 -1.87 -9.88
C ARG A 83 -14.24 -1.05 -9.26
N ALA A 84 -14.90 -0.23 -10.09
CA ALA A 84 -16.01 0.62 -9.64
C ALA A 84 -17.13 -0.18 -8.97
N SER A 85 -17.44 -1.39 -9.47
CA SER A 85 -18.44 -2.27 -8.86
C SER A 85 -18.05 -2.74 -7.44
N ILE A 86 -16.76 -2.99 -7.20
CA ILE A 86 -16.26 -3.38 -5.87
C ILE A 86 -16.31 -2.18 -4.93
N LEU A 87 -15.91 -0.99 -5.40
CA LEU A 87 -16.03 0.24 -4.61
C LEU A 87 -17.50 0.51 -4.22
N ALA A 88 -18.43 0.37 -5.16
CA ALA A 88 -19.86 0.53 -4.90
C ALA A 88 -20.39 -0.50 -3.88
N ALA A 89 -19.95 -1.76 -3.98
CA ALA A 89 -20.32 -2.80 -3.01
C ALA A 89 -19.79 -2.48 -1.61
N LEU A 90 -18.51 -2.09 -1.49
CA LEU A 90 -17.89 -1.74 -0.21
C LEU A 90 -18.54 -0.52 0.46
N SER A 91 -19.02 0.43 -0.33
CA SER A 91 -19.68 1.65 0.16
C SER A 91 -21.15 1.45 0.50
N ARG A 92 -21.77 0.30 0.18
CA ARG A 92 -23.22 0.11 0.27
C ARG A 92 -23.76 0.26 1.70
N GLU A 93 -23.13 -0.39 2.67
CA GLU A 93 -23.53 -0.29 4.08
C GLU A 93 -23.34 1.13 4.61
N ALA A 94 -22.16 1.71 4.39
CA ALA A 94 -21.87 3.07 4.81
C ALA A 94 -22.86 4.08 4.22
N LEU A 95 -23.22 3.96 2.94
CA LEU A 95 -24.21 4.82 2.29
C LEU A 95 -25.62 4.66 2.87
N ALA A 96 -26.02 3.43 3.25
CA ALA A 96 -27.34 3.18 3.83
C ALA A 96 -27.50 3.81 5.22
N GLU A 97 -26.41 3.91 5.98
CA GLU A 97 -26.38 4.49 7.32
C GLU A 97 -26.03 5.99 7.33
N SER A 98 -25.57 6.54 6.20
CA SER A 98 -25.12 7.93 6.10
C SER A 98 -26.28 8.89 5.82
N SER A 99 -26.37 9.97 6.60
CA SER A 99 -27.03 11.20 6.14
C SER A 99 -26.01 12.04 5.38
N PHE A 100 -26.27 12.31 4.10
CA PHE A 100 -25.35 13.12 3.29
C PHE A 100 -25.37 14.56 3.79
N ASP A 101 -24.36 14.94 4.57
CA ASP A 101 -24.13 16.29 5.06
C ASP A 101 -23.05 16.95 4.18
N GLN A 102 -23.39 18.08 3.55
CA GLN A 102 -22.47 18.81 2.69
C GLN A 102 -21.26 19.36 3.46
N GLU A 103 -21.43 19.67 4.75
CA GLU A 103 -20.34 20.18 5.59
C GLU A 103 -19.29 19.11 5.88
N VAL A 104 -19.68 17.82 5.87
CA VAL A 104 -18.76 16.69 6.06
C VAL A 104 -17.72 16.61 4.94
N ILE A 105 -18.01 17.11 3.74
CA ILE A 105 -17.03 17.18 2.65
C ILE A 105 -15.78 17.97 3.07
N HIS A 106 -15.96 19.04 3.85
CA HIS A 106 -14.86 19.85 4.36
C HIS A 106 -14.05 19.16 5.46
N SER A 107 -14.58 18.08 6.05
CA SER A 107 -13.88 17.27 7.05
C SER A 107 -13.04 16.13 6.46
N LEU A 108 -13.16 15.87 5.14
CA LEU A 108 -12.42 14.80 4.48
C LEU A 108 -10.92 15.07 4.53
N LYS A 109 -10.18 14.11 5.10
CA LYS A 109 -8.72 14.17 5.22
C LYS A 109 -8.10 13.11 4.32
N PRO A 110 -7.36 13.51 3.28
CA PRO A 110 -6.54 12.57 2.53
C PRO A 110 -5.50 11.94 3.46
N SER A 111 -5.24 10.65 3.27
CA SER A 111 -4.14 9.96 3.95
C SER A 111 -2.83 10.27 3.23
N TYR A 112 -2.09 11.25 3.71
CA TYR A 112 -0.75 11.59 3.22
C TYR A 112 0.30 10.74 3.92
N LEU A 113 0.58 9.56 3.36
CA LEU A 113 1.53 8.60 3.93
C LEU A 113 2.99 8.99 3.68
N ARG A 114 3.25 9.77 2.62
CA ARG A 114 4.61 10.11 2.24
C ARG A 114 5.19 11.25 3.09
N PRO A 115 6.37 11.04 3.73
CA PRO A 115 7.08 12.12 4.38
C PRO A 115 7.36 13.25 3.39
N SER A 116 7.14 14.47 3.83
CA SER A 116 7.42 15.67 3.06
C SER A 116 8.93 15.81 2.77
N GLU A 117 9.30 16.55 1.72
CA GLU A 117 10.71 16.82 1.42
C GLU A 117 11.48 17.44 2.61
N PRO A 118 10.92 18.40 3.36
CA PRO A 118 11.54 18.91 4.58
C PRO A 118 11.82 17.83 5.62
N GLU A 119 10.87 16.91 5.86
CA GLU A 119 11.05 15.80 6.81
C GLU A 119 12.15 14.84 6.34
N LEU A 120 12.21 14.53 5.04
CA LEU A 120 13.28 13.72 4.46
C LEU A 120 14.65 14.39 4.60
N VAL A 121 14.74 15.71 4.39
CA VAL A 121 15.99 16.48 4.55
C VAL A 121 16.41 16.52 6.02
N LEU A 122 15.47 16.73 6.94
CA LEU A 122 15.74 16.74 8.38
C LEU A 122 16.23 15.37 8.85
N ALA A 123 15.56 14.28 8.45
CA ALA A 123 15.97 12.92 8.78
C ALA A 123 17.39 12.60 8.29
N ARG A 124 17.76 13.03 7.08
CA ARG A 124 19.12 12.87 6.54
C ARG A 124 20.18 13.63 7.34
N LYS A 125 19.88 14.86 7.76
CA LYS A 125 20.76 15.66 8.62
C LYS A 125 20.97 15.01 9.98
N LEU A 126 19.89 14.51 10.60
CA LEU A 126 19.94 13.83 11.90
C LEU A 126 20.68 12.48 11.83
N ALA A 127 20.58 11.75 10.72
CA ALA A 127 21.28 10.48 10.51
C ALA A 127 22.78 10.62 10.16
N GLY A 128 23.35 11.83 10.23
CA GLY A 128 24.78 12.07 9.98
C GLY A 128 25.24 11.89 8.53
N LYS A 129 24.33 11.67 7.57
CA LYS A 129 24.62 11.51 6.13
C LYS A 129 24.70 12.86 5.40
N GLY A 130 25.15 13.90 6.10
CA GLY A 130 25.30 15.26 5.58
C GLY A 130 26.75 15.70 5.57
N ARG A 131 27.60 15.07 4.75
CA ARG A 131 28.87 15.62 4.26
C ARG A 131 29.02 15.25 2.79
#